data_AF-A0A352RPP0-F1
#
_entry.id   AF-A0A352RPP0-F1
#
_cell.length_a   1.000
_cell.length_b   1.000
_cell.length_c   1.000
_cell.angle_alpha   90.00
_cell.angle_beta   90.00
_cell.angle_gamma   90.00
#
_symmetry.space_group_name_H-M   'P 1'
#
loop_
_entity.id
_entity.type
_entity.pdbx_description
1 polymer ?
#
loop_
_entity_poly.entity_id
_entity_poly.type
_entity_poly.pdbx_seq_one_letter_code
_entity_poly.pdbx_strand_id
1 'polypeptide(L)'
;MTSILLNREQDQQEVKAAICEPVTLTARPQNRTGRDAYNRPVAVSVPSFTFPGILTEKYFRNEADDVYRAEVQQRVLVTPKVIVLRAGDLVQKGNETPYTVRQVLDLDPYKNEYVIERSWEA
;
A
#
# COMPACT_ATOMS: atom_id res chain seq x y z
N MET A 1 17.68 7.33 0.72
CA MET A 1 17.16 7.82 2.02
C MET A 1 17.18 9.34 1.95
N THR A 2 16.06 10.01 2.21
CA THR A 2 15.99 11.47 2.06
C THR A 2 16.97 12.15 3.01
N SER A 3 17.83 13.04 2.51
CA SER A 3 18.77 13.78 3.35
C SER A 3 18.69 15.26 3.03
N ILE A 4 18.76 16.07 4.08
CA ILE A 4 18.80 17.53 3.99
C ILE A 4 20.16 17.95 4.55
N LEU A 5 20.99 18.56 3.71
CA LEU A 5 22.24 19.18 4.16
C LEU A 5 22.01 20.67 4.32
N LEU A 6 22.21 21.15 5.54
CA LEU A 6 22.27 22.58 5.83
C LEU A 6 23.68 23.03 5.51
N ASN A 7 23.85 23.80 4.43
CA ASN A 7 25.15 24.31 4.04
C ASN A 7 25.53 25.51 4.93
N ARG A 8 26.82 25.88 4.94
CA ARG A 8 27.30 27.02 5.77
C ARG A 8 26.72 28.37 5.35
N GLU A 9 26.22 28.48 4.13
CA GLU A 9 25.50 29.64 3.60
C GLU A 9 23.99 29.46 3.90
N GLN A 10 23.42 30.38 4.69
CA GLN A 10 22.07 30.25 5.28
C GLN A 10 20.92 30.38 4.26
N ASP A 11 21.22 30.66 2.99
CA ASP A 11 20.27 30.90 1.91
C ASP A 11 20.07 29.70 0.97
N GLN A 12 20.78 28.59 1.17
CA GLN A 12 20.63 27.38 0.36
C GLN A 12 20.45 26.10 1.20
N GLN A 13 19.59 25.20 0.72
CA GLN A 13 19.40 23.87 1.27
C GLN A 13 19.51 22.82 0.17
N GLU A 14 20.39 21.82 0.36
CA GLU A 14 20.49 20.68 -0.57
C GLU A 14 19.59 19.55 -0.08
N VAL A 15 18.64 19.15 -0.93
CA VAL A 15 17.71 18.04 -0.65
C VAL A 15 18.01 16.90 -1.61
N LYS A 16 18.32 15.73 -1.07
CA LYS A 16 18.44 14.48 -1.85
C LYS A 16 17.24 13.59 -1.55
N ALA A 17 16.55 13.13 -2.58
CA ALA A 17 15.41 12.23 -2.49
C ALA A 17 15.46 11.17 -3.59
N ALA A 18 14.75 10.06 -3.41
CA ALA A 18 14.58 9.06 -4.46
C ALA A 18 13.53 9.54 -5.48
N ILE A 19 13.76 9.27 -6.76
CA ILE A 19 12.74 9.43 -7.80
C ILE A 19 11.77 8.25 -7.69
N CYS A 20 10.49 8.55 -7.60
CA CYS A 20 9.42 7.54 -7.53
C CYS A 20 8.43 7.80 -8.67
N GLU A 21 8.06 6.74 -9.39
CA GLU A 21 7.04 6.82 -10.43
C GLU A 21 5.68 6.39 -9.87
N PRO A 22 4.69 7.30 -9.79
CA PRO A 22 3.36 6.95 -9.33
C PRO A 22 2.63 6.12 -10.38
N VAL A 23 2.04 5.03 -9.93
CA VAL A 23 1.18 4.17 -10.73
C VAL A 23 -0.27 4.43 -10.35
N THR A 24 -1.14 4.52 -11.35
CA THR A 24 -2.58 4.63 -11.12
C THR A 24 -3.16 3.26 -10.75
N LEU A 25 -3.75 3.17 -9.57
CA LEU A 25 -4.30 1.95 -8.98
C LEU A 25 -5.78 2.12 -8.69
N THR A 26 -6.54 1.03 -8.77
CA THR A 26 -7.95 1.01 -8.40
C THR A 26 -8.16 0.08 -7.22
N ALA A 27 -8.64 0.63 -6.10
CA ALA A 27 -9.09 -0.15 -4.96
C ALA A 27 -10.52 -0.64 -5.18
N ARG A 28 -10.78 -1.89 -4.81
CA ARG A 28 -12.10 -2.50 -4.70
C ARG A 28 -12.28 -2.94 -3.25
N PRO A 29 -12.80 -2.05 -2.38
CA PRO A 29 -12.90 -2.36 -0.97
C PRO A 29 -13.96 -3.42 -0.68
N GLN A 30 -13.77 -4.19 0.38
CA GLN A 30 -14.79 -5.11 0.85
C GLN A 30 -15.97 -4.36 1.49
N ASN A 31 -17.15 -5.02 1.52
CA ASN A 31 -18.30 -4.50 2.24
C ASN A 31 -17.96 -4.31 3.72
N ARG A 32 -18.35 -3.17 4.28
CA ARG A 32 -18.12 -2.84 5.69
C ARG A 32 -19.33 -3.22 6.52
N THR A 33 -19.11 -3.52 7.80
CA THR A 33 -20.21 -3.67 8.76
C THR A 33 -20.70 -2.29 9.18
N GLY A 34 -21.93 -1.94 8.79
CA GLY A 34 -22.67 -0.79 9.27
C GLY A 34 -23.79 -1.19 10.21
N ARG A 35 -24.63 -0.21 10.58
CA ARG A 35 -25.83 -0.39 11.40
C ARG A 35 -27.02 0.21 10.68
N ASP A 36 -28.17 -0.47 10.71
CA ASP A 36 -29.42 0.08 10.19
C ASP A 36 -30.12 1.00 11.20
N ALA A 37 -31.31 1.50 10.84
CA ALA A 37 -32.14 2.35 11.69
C ALA A 37 -32.54 1.70 13.03
N TYR A 38 -32.42 0.37 13.15
CA TYR A 38 -32.72 -0.41 14.35
C TYR A 38 -31.45 -0.98 15.00
N ASN A 39 -30.28 -0.43 14.68
CA ASN A 39 -28.98 -0.82 15.23
C ASN A 39 -28.55 -2.27 14.92
N ARG A 40 -29.09 -2.89 13.87
CA ARG A 40 -28.71 -4.24 13.42
C ARG A 40 -27.51 -4.18 12.47
N PRO A 41 -26.56 -5.14 12.54
CA PRO A 41 -25.41 -5.15 11.65
C PRO A 41 -25.85 -5.40 10.20
N VAL A 42 -25.44 -4.51 9.29
CA VAL A 42 -25.72 -4.61 7.85
C VAL A 42 -24.46 -4.46 7.02
N ALA A 43 -24.36 -5.19 5.91
CA ALA A 43 -23.27 -5.04 4.96
C ALA A 43 -23.46 -3.76 4.13
N VAL A 44 -22.55 -2.82 4.28
CA VAL A 44 -22.51 -1.56 3.54
C VAL A 44 -21.48 -1.69 2.42
N SER A 45 -21.94 -1.62 1.17
CA SER A 45 -21.05 -1.62 0.02
C SER A 45 -20.27 -0.33 -0.06
N VAL A 46 -18.97 -0.45 -0.32
CA VAL A 46 -18.07 0.69 -0.52
C VAL A 46 -17.70 0.74 -1.99
N PRO A 47 -17.89 1.88 -2.68
CA PRO A 47 -17.56 1.98 -4.09
C PRO A 47 -16.06 1.82 -4.33
N SER A 48 -15.72 1.30 -5.51
CA SER A 48 -14.34 1.27 -5.98
C SER A 48 -13.86 2.68 -6.30
N PHE A 49 -12.56 2.94 -6.10
CA PHE A 49 -11.97 4.25 -6.37
C PHE A 49 -10.53 4.12 -6.89
N THR A 50 -10.09 5.13 -7.62
CA THR A 50 -8.77 5.17 -8.26
C THR A 50 -7.87 6.20 -7.58
N PHE A 51 -6.58 5.88 -7.42
CA PHE A 51 -5.61 6.74 -6.75
C PHE A 51 -4.19 6.51 -7.28
N PRO A 52 -3.29 7.49 -7.16
CA PRO A 52 -1.87 7.29 -7.41
C PRO A 52 -1.20 6.60 -6.21
N GLY A 53 -0.35 5.60 -6.47
CA GLY A 53 0.46 4.93 -5.45
C GLY A 53 1.83 4.52 -5.97
N ILE A 54 2.79 4.37 -5.07
CA ILE A 54 4.12 3.84 -5.41
C ILE A 54 4.14 2.36 -5.06
N LEU A 55 4.43 1.51 -6.05
CA LEU A 55 4.64 0.08 -5.85
C LEU A 55 6.13 -0.21 -5.73
N THR A 56 6.55 -0.81 -4.64
CA THR A 56 7.95 -1.20 -4.40
C THR A 56 8.03 -2.68 -4.03
N GLU A 57 9.16 -3.30 -4.32
CA GLU A 57 9.43 -4.67 -3.89
C GLU A 57 9.54 -4.74 -2.36
N LYS A 58 9.10 -5.85 -1.77
CA LYS A 58 9.35 -6.17 -0.36
C LYS A 58 10.53 -7.14 -0.32
N TYR A 59 11.69 -6.66 0.10
CA TYR A 59 12.87 -7.52 0.28
C TYR A 59 12.77 -8.25 1.63
N PHE A 60 12.75 -9.57 1.60
CA PHE A 60 12.99 -10.40 2.77
C PHE A 60 14.49 -10.71 2.86
N ARG A 61 15.06 -10.59 4.06
CA ARG A 61 16.38 -11.15 4.33
C ARG A 61 16.19 -12.65 4.54
N ASN A 62 16.59 -13.48 3.58
CA ASN A 62 16.59 -14.92 3.76
C ASN A 62 17.63 -15.29 4.83
N GLU A 63 17.17 -15.85 5.95
CA GLU A 63 18.03 -16.63 6.86
C GLU A 63 18.08 -18.08 6.36
N ALA A 64 19.20 -18.77 6.59
CA ALA A 64 19.55 -20.03 5.92
C ALA A 64 18.58 -21.21 6.19
N ASP A 65 17.68 -21.09 7.18
CA ASP A 65 16.66 -22.10 7.51
C ASP A 65 15.29 -21.86 6.86
N ASP A 66 15.06 -20.71 6.24
CA ASP A 66 13.80 -20.42 5.56
C ASP A 66 13.89 -20.78 4.07
N VAL A 67 13.81 -22.08 3.75
CA VAL A 67 13.46 -22.53 2.39
C VAL A 67 11.97 -22.29 2.16
N TYR A 68 11.54 -21.02 2.20
CA TYR A 68 10.21 -20.63 1.77
C TYR A 68 10.17 -20.61 0.24
N ARG A 69 9.86 -21.76 -0.37
CA ARG A 69 9.25 -21.78 -1.71
C ARG A 69 7.84 -21.22 -1.58
N ALA A 70 7.69 -19.90 -1.66
CA ALA A 70 6.39 -19.29 -1.84
C ALA A 70 6.33 -18.64 -3.21
N GLU A 71 5.48 -19.18 -4.09
CA GLU A 71 5.06 -18.62 -5.39
C GLU A 71 4.19 -17.36 -5.20
N VAL A 72 4.51 -16.57 -4.18
CA VAL A 72 3.69 -15.50 -3.63
C VAL A 72 4.48 -14.21 -3.75
N GLN A 73 4.04 -13.34 -4.66
CA GLN A 73 4.69 -12.05 -4.86
C GLN A 73 4.15 -11.05 -3.83
N GLN A 74 4.98 -10.71 -2.84
CA GLN A 74 4.71 -9.62 -1.90
C GLN A 74 5.35 -8.31 -2.35
N ARG A 75 4.62 -7.21 -2.19
CA ARG A 75 5.07 -5.85 -2.47
C ARG A 75 4.67 -4.91 -1.34
N VAL A 76 5.32 -3.76 -1.27
CA VAL A 76 4.87 -2.62 -0.47
C VAL A 76 4.20 -1.61 -1.39
N LEU A 77 3.01 -1.17 -1.00
CA LEU A 77 2.28 -0.09 -1.64
C LEU A 77 2.29 1.13 -0.74
N VAL A 78 2.87 2.23 -1.23
CA VAL A 78 2.87 3.53 -0.55
C VAL A 78 1.80 4.41 -1.17
N THR A 79 0.97 5.04 -0.34
CA THR A 79 -0.16 5.88 -0.77
C THR A 79 -0.22 7.19 0.01
N PRO A 80 -0.88 8.23 -0.55
CA PRO A 80 -1.23 9.42 0.23
C PRO A 80 -2.09 9.07 1.45
N LYS A 81 -1.95 9.81 2.54
CA LYS A 81 -2.63 9.51 3.82
C LYS A 81 -4.16 9.37 3.73
N VAL A 82 -4.79 10.09 2.81
CA VAL A 82 -6.25 10.05 2.59
C VAL A 82 -6.73 8.70 2.03
N ILE A 83 -5.84 7.91 1.43
CA ILE A 83 -6.16 6.59 0.91
C ILE A 83 -6.12 5.60 2.06
N VAL A 84 -7.29 5.10 2.45
CA VAL A 84 -7.45 4.17 3.58
C VAL A 84 -7.97 2.83 3.08
N LEU A 85 -7.06 1.86 3.01
CA LEU A 85 -7.35 0.46 2.67
C LEU A 85 -7.40 -0.41 3.94
N ARG A 86 -8.14 -1.51 3.88
CA ARG A 86 -8.22 -2.54 4.92
C ARG A 86 -7.59 -3.85 4.43
N ALA A 87 -7.16 -4.68 5.38
CA ALA A 87 -6.80 -6.06 5.06
C ALA A 87 -7.97 -6.77 4.36
N GLY A 88 -7.69 -7.47 3.26
CA GLY A 88 -8.68 -8.11 2.39
C GLY A 88 -9.19 -7.24 1.24
N ASP A 89 -8.97 -5.92 1.26
CA ASP A 89 -9.27 -5.07 0.10
C ASP A 89 -8.42 -5.49 -1.10
N LEU A 90 -8.99 -5.37 -2.30
CA LEU A 90 -8.28 -5.65 -3.55
C LEU A 90 -7.75 -4.36 -4.16
N VAL A 91 -6.52 -4.39 -4.67
CA VAL A 91 -5.91 -3.28 -5.39
C VAL A 91 -5.43 -3.75 -6.75
N GLN A 92 -5.87 -3.07 -7.80
CA GLN A 92 -5.60 -3.47 -9.18
C GLN A 92 -4.85 -2.38 -9.95
N LYS A 93 -3.85 -2.78 -10.73
CA LYS A 93 -3.17 -1.93 -11.70
C LYS A 93 -3.72 -2.20 -13.10
N GLY A 94 -4.49 -1.27 -13.66
CA GLY A 94 -5.15 -1.45 -14.96
C GLY A 94 -5.96 -2.75 -15.01
N ASN A 95 -5.65 -3.62 -15.98
CA ASN A 95 -6.30 -4.93 -16.17
C ASN A 95 -5.47 -6.10 -15.61
N GLU A 96 -4.40 -5.86 -14.87
CA GLU A 96 -3.59 -6.91 -14.23
C GLU A 96 -4.42 -7.63 -13.14
N THR A 97 -4.05 -8.85 -12.76
CA THR A 97 -4.68 -9.54 -11.61
C THR A 97 -4.49 -8.70 -10.34
N PRO A 98 -5.54 -8.50 -9.52
CA PRO A 98 -5.45 -7.66 -8.34
C PRO A 98 -4.52 -8.26 -7.27
N TYR A 99 -3.91 -7.38 -6.49
CA TYR A 99 -3.27 -7.71 -5.24
C TYR A 99 -4.30 -7.68 -4.10
N THR A 100 -4.11 -8.55 -3.11
CA THR A 100 -4.85 -8.49 -1.84
C THR A 100 -4.03 -7.74 -0.81
N VAL A 101 -4.64 -6.78 -0.10
CA VAL A 101 -4.01 -6.12 1.04
C VAL A 101 -3.90 -7.09 2.21
N ARG A 102 -2.68 -7.37 2.67
CA ARG A 102 -2.40 -8.29 3.79
C ARG A 102 -2.18 -7.56 5.10
N GLN A 103 -1.48 -6.44 5.07
CA GLN A 103 -1.13 -5.68 6.27
C GLN A 103 -1.23 -4.19 6.01
N VAL A 104 -1.76 -3.46 6.99
CA VAL A 104 -1.78 -2.00 7.04
C VAL A 104 -0.65 -1.53 7.95
N LEU A 105 0.21 -0.64 7.46
CA LEU A 105 1.31 -0.04 8.20
C LEU A 105 1.04 1.46 8.35
N ASP A 106 0.75 1.88 9.58
CA ASP A 106 0.36 3.25 9.93
C ASP A 106 1.43 3.92 10.80
N LEU A 107 2.66 3.99 10.27
CA LEU A 107 3.82 4.49 11.00
C LEU A 107 4.11 5.99 10.77
N ASP A 108 3.65 6.52 9.63
CA ASP A 108 4.02 7.86 9.16
C ASP A 108 2.76 8.76 9.04
N PRO A 109 2.82 10.03 9.45
CA PRO A 109 1.66 10.92 9.40
C PRO A 109 1.30 11.41 7.97
N TYR A 110 2.20 11.29 7.00
CA TYR A 110 2.05 11.84 5.64
C TYR A 110 1.65 10.80 4.60
N LYS A 111 1.95 9.52 4.84
CA LYS A 111 1.66 8.41 3.92
C LYS A 111 1.11 7.20 4.68
N ASN A 112 0.39 6.35 3.95
CA ASN A 112 0.09 4.99 4.41
C ASN A 112 0.90 3.99 3.61
N GLU A 113 1.35 2.93 4.27
CA GLU A 113 2.05 1.82 3.65
C GLU A 113 1.24 0.54 3.82
N TYR A 114 1.23 -0.31 2.80
CA TYR A 114 0.49 -1.55 2.79
C TYR A 114 1.37 -2.68 2.29
N VAL A 115 1.35 -3.82 2.97
CA VAL A 115 1.87 -5.06 2.39
C VAL A 115 0.76 -5.65 1.55
N ILE A 116 1.02 -5.79 0.25
CA ILE A 116 0.07 -6.36 -0.71
C ILE A 116 0.67 -7.63 -1.32
N GLU A 117 -0.21 -8.54 -1.70
CA GLU A 117 0.19 -9.87 -2.14
C GLU A 117 -0.60 -10.32 -3.36
N ARG A 118 0.07 -11.02 -4.27
CA ARG A 118 -0.54 -11.75 -5.37
C ARG A 118 -0.01 -13.18 -5.38
N SER A 119 -0.91 -14.16 -5.35
CA SER A 119 -0.59 -15.55 -5.66
C SER A 119 -0.69 -15.77 -7.17
N TRP A 120 0.21 -16.58 -7.71
CA TRP A 120 0.00 -17.19 -9.01
C TRP A 120 -0.72 -18.52 -8.76
N GLU A 121 -1.94 -18.69 -9.28
CA GLU A 121 -2.50 -20.04 -9.40
C GLU A 121 -1.79 -20.71 -10.58
N ALA A 122 -1.18 -21.87 -10.33
CA ALA A 122 -0.55 -22.72 -11.34
C ALA A 122 -1.61 -23.47 -12.17
#